data_AF-A0A1Q9MR49-F1
#
_entry.id   AF-A0A1Q9MR49-F1
#
_cell.length_a   1.000
_cell.length_b   1.000
_cell.length_c   1.000
_cell.angle_alpha   90.00
_cell.angle_beta   90.00
_cell.angle_gamma   90.00
#
_symmetry.space_group_name_H-M   'P 1'
#
loop_
_entity.id
_entity.type
_entity.pdbx_description
1 polymer ?
#
loop_
_entity_poly.entity_id
_entity_poly.type
_entity_poly.pdbx_seq_one_letter_code
_entity_poly.pdbx_strand_id
1 'polypeptide(L)'
;MTEITYEGKKYRFSTWSLVLFPIGTIIGYFAIYYITEAFGVWIHWFVAEQTAWLLRLFGVGVNVVPVSTFPIPSPLYEGRLVWWQFEVLIKPPGITPYLSTISFTHDCSGFQAIAMFLALILFIPHSQDMNANRGIWRRKTLSIVVSTLLFHVVNVLRMVIQLSLYAGGANWDDIHYSISAASSIIAVLIIVLMNRWVPEFILSIMVIGKRIGTFFKGLKKNRLPVEHQLPDEKSTDFSPENNTSENSLDLK
;
A
#
# COMPACT_ATOMS: atom_id res chain seq x y z
N MET A 1 6.61 15.73 22.56
CA MET A 1 7.01 14.80 21.49
C MET A 1 6.76 13.39 22.02
N THR A 2 6.01 12.54 21.32
CA THR A 2 5.63 11.21 21.84
C THR A 2 6.78 10.23 21.65
N GLU A 3 7.31 9.68 22.74
CA GLU A 3 8.27 8.57 22.75
C GLU A 3 7.49 7.25 22.80
N ILE A 4 7.90 6.27 21.99
CA ILE A 4 7.35 4.91 22.01
C ILE A 4 8.50 3.93 22.16
N THR A 5 8.37 2.98 23.08
CA THR A 5 9.32 1.87 23.22
C THR A 5 8.79 0.65 22.48
N TYR A 6 9.60 0.08 21.58
CA TYR A 6 9.28 -1.14 20.84
C TYR A 6 10.55 -1.99 20.71
N GLU A 7 10.48 -3.27 21.10
CA GLU A 7 11.62 -4.20 21.11
C GLU A 7 12.89 -3.63 21.80
N GLY A 8 12.70 -2.96 22.94
CA GLY A 8 13.80 -2.36 23.71
C GLY A 8 14.42 -1.11 23.07
N LYS A 9 13.92 -0.65 21.92
CA LYS A 9 14.36 0.60 21.27
C LYS A 9 13.34 1.71 21.48
N LYS A 10 13.85 2.94 21.57
CA LYS A 10 13.03 4.16 21.69
C LYS A 10 12.82 4.77 20.31
N TYR A 11 11.56 5.09 20.00
CA TYR A 11 11.15 5.71 18.75
C TYR A 11 10.60 7.09 19.03
N ARG A 12 11.14 8.09 18.33
CA ARG A 12 10.72 9.48 18.41
C ARG A 12 10.59 10.04 17.01
N PHE A 13 9.39 10.47 16.63
CA PHE A 13 9.14 11.02 15.29
C PHE A 13 8.96 12.54 15.35
N SER A 14 9.52 13.22 14.36
CA SER A 14 9.25 14.64 14.16
C SER A 14 7.81 14.85 13.68
N THR A 15 7.16 15.95 14.08
CA THR A 15 5.79 16.23 13.59
C THR A 15 5.79 16.40 12.07
N TRP A 16 6.80 17.05 11.50
CA TRP A 16 6.95 17.21 10.05
C TRP A 16 7.08 15.89 9.30
N SER A 17 7.86 14.93 9.80
CA SER A 17 7.97 13.61 9.16
C SER A 17 6.65 12.83 9.21
N LEU A 18 5.84 13.00 10.26
CA LEU A 18 4.52 12.37 10.35
C LEU A 18 3.51 12.98 9.38
N VAL A 19 3.60 14.29 9.10
CA VAL A 19 2.78 14.98 8.09
C VAL A 19 3.25 14.66 6.67
N LEU A 20 4.57 14.64 6.46
CA LEU A 20 5.18 14.32 5.18
C LEU A 20 4.92 12.87 4.78
N PHE A 21 4.72 11.96 5.73
CA PHE A 21 4.46 10.56 5.43
C PHE A 21 3.24 10.35 4.52
N PRO A 22 1.99 10.73 4.88
CA PRO A 22 0.84 10.55 4.00
C PRO A 22 0.91 11.44 2.74
N ILE A 23 1.30 12.71 2.88
CA ILE A 23 1.34 13.66 1.75
C ILE A 23 2.42 13.23 0.74
N GLY A 24 3.61 12.95 1.23
CA GLY A 24 4.73 12.46 0.44
C GLY A 24 4.45 11.11 -0.20
N THR A 25 3.76 10.20 0.49
CA THR A 25 3.32 8.93 -0.13
C THR A 25 2.41 9.17 -1.32
N ILE A 26 1.41 10.06 -1.21
CA ILE A 26 0.48 10.37 -2.30
C ILE A 26 1.22 11.02 -3.49
N ILE A 27 1.99 12.07 -3.22
CA ILE A 27 2.74 12.78 -4.28
C ILE A 27 3.79 11.86 -4.91
N GLY A 28 4.51 11.12 -4.07
CA GLY A 28 5.52 10.15 -4.48
C GLY A 28 4.94 9.03 -5.33
N TYR A 29 3.73 8.55 -5.01
CA TYR A 29 3.03 7.55 -5.82
C TYR A 29 2.82 8.08 -7.24
N PHE A 30 2.24 9.27 -7.40
CA PHE A 30 2.02 9.84 -8.74
C PHE A 30 3.34 10.07 -9.49
N ALA A 31 4.36 10.60 -8.81
CA ALA A 31 5.67 10.80 -9.42
C ALA A 31 6.27 9.48 -9.93
N ILE A 32 6.27 8.43 -9.10
CA ILE A 32 6.81 7.10 -9.46
C ILE A 32 5.94 6.44 -10.54
N TYR A 33 4.61 6.60 -10.47
CA TYR A 33 3.68 6.07 -11.46
C TYR A 33 3.97 6.66 -12.85
N TYR A 34 4.01 7.99 -12.98
CA TYR A 34 4.27 8.63 -14.28
C TYR A 34 5.68 8.38 -14.81
N ILE A 35 6.69 8.29 -13.92
CA ILE A 35 8.04 7.86 -14.31
C ILE A 35 7.99 6.44 -14.88
N THR A 36 7.33 5.51 -14.21
CA THR A 36 7.25 4.13 -14.69
C THR A 36 6.41 4.01 -15.97
N GLU A 37 5.39 4.84 -16.16
CA GLU A 37 4.61 4.93 -17.40
C GLU A 37 5.46 5.44 -18.59
N ALA A 38 6.33 6.43 -18.36
CA ALA A 38 7.27 6.90 -19.37
C ALA A 38 8.28 5.80 -19.80
N PHE A 39 8.68 4.93 -18.86
CA PHE A 39 9.50 3.75 -19.16
C PHE A 39 8.66 2.51 -19.52
N GLY A 40 7.33 2.65 -19.58
CA GLY A 40 6.36 1.55 -19.58
C GLY A 40 6.55 0.58 -20.73
N VAL A 41 6.99 1.04 -21.91
CA VAL A 41 7.31 0.18 -23.07
C VAL A 41 8.22 -0.98 -22.66
N TRP A 42 9.36 -0.67 -22.04
CA TRP A 42 10.40 -1.64 -21.73
C TRP A 42 10.00 -2.56 -20.60
N ILE A 43 9.39 -1.97 -19.58
CA ILE A 43 9.05 -2.72 -18.38
C ILE A 43 7.85 -3.63 -18.64
N HIS A 44 6.84 -3.15 -19.38
CA HIS A 44 5.70 -3.98 -19.79
C HIS A 44 6.12 -5.08 -20.75
N TRP A 45 7.04 -4.79 -21.67
CA TRP A 45 7.59 -5.80 -22.57
C TRP A 45 8.20 -6.97 -21.78
N PHE A 46 9.05 -6.66 -20.79
CA PHE A 46 9.68 -7.67 -19.96
C PHE A 46 8.67 -8.55 -19.22
N VAL A 47 7.63 -7.96 -18.60
CA VAL A 47 6.58 -8.73 -17.93
C VAL A 47 5.79 -9.58 -18.92
N ALA A 48 5.40 -9.01 -20.06
CA ALA A 48 4.60 -9.69 -21.08
C ALA A 48 5.36 -10.89 -21.69
N GLU A 49 6.63 -10.72 -22.03
CA GLU A 49 7.47 -11.81 -22.55
C GLU A 49 7.67 -12.92 -21.52
N GLN A 50 7.91 -12.59 -20.24
CA GLN A 50 8.01 -13.60 -19.19
C GLN A 50 6.71 -14.39 -19.02
N THR A 51 5.56 -13.71 -19.03
CA THR A 51 4.25 -14.36 -18.99
C THR A 51 4.04 -15.27 -20.19
N ALA A 52 4.33 -14.79 -21.41
CA ALA A 52 4.17 -15.58 -22.63
C ALA A 52 5.11 -16.79 -22.67
N TRP A 53 6.36 -16.62 -22.23
CA TRP A 53 7.32 -17.72 -22.11
C TRP A 53 6.81 -18.82 -21.16
N LEU A 54 6.32 -18.45 -19.98
CA LEU A 54 5.73 -19.41 -19.03
C LEU A 54 4.49 -20.11 -19.61
N LEU A 55 3.60 -19.37 -20.27
CA LEU A 55 2.40 -19.94 -20.90
C LEU A 55 2.74 -20.95 -21.99
N ARG A 56 3.73 -20.64 -22.83
CA ARG A 56 4.24 -21.56 -23.86
C ARG A 56 4.84 -22.83 -23.23
N LEU A 57 5.52 -22.70 -22.09
CA LEU A 57 6.03 -23.86 -21.33
C LEU A 57 4.89 -24.79 -20.88
N PHE A 58 3.71 -24.24 -20.58
CA PHE A 58 2.50 -25.00 -20.25
C PHE A 58 1.64 -25.38 -21.47
N GLY A 59 2.15 -25.20 -22.70
CA GLY A 59 1.46 -25.57 -23.93
C GLY A 59 0.31 -24.63 -24.33
N VAL A 60 0.22 -23.45 -23.71
CA VAL A 60 -0.76 -22.43 -24.08
C VAL A 60 -0.23 -21.63 -25.27
N GLY A 61 -1.00 -21.62 -26.37
CA GLY A 61 -0.65 -20.88 -27.57
C GLY A 61 -0.86 -19.39 -27.37
N VAL A 62 0.21 -18.67 -27.00
CA VAL A 62 0.19 -17.22 -26.81
C VAL A 62 1.36 -16.53 -27.51
N ASN A 63 1.07 -15.37 -28.11
CA ASN A 63 2.07 -14.45 -28.66
C ASN A 63 1.93 -13.07 -28.01
N VAL A 64 3.06 -12.39 -27.85
CA VAL A 64 3.11 -10.98 -27.46
C VAL A 64 3.26 -10.17 -28.74
N VAL A 65 2.34 -9.24 -28.96
CA VAL A 65 2.38 -8.35 -30.13
C VAL A 65 2.40 -6.89 -29.68
N PRO A 66 3.24 -6.05 -30.29
CA PRO A 66 3.20 -4.61 -30.03
C PRO A 66 1.93 -4.02 -30.62
N VAL A 67 1.22 -3.19 -29.85
CA VAL A 67 0.00 -2.51 -30.34
C VAL A 67 0.34 -1.22 -31.10
N SER A 68 1.57 -0.75 -30.96
CA SER A 68 2.03 0.48 -31.60
C SER A 68 3.52 0.45 -31.91
N THR A 69 3.90 1.22 -32.93
CA THR A 69 5.30 1.50 -33.22
C THR A 69 5.83 2.51 -32.21
N PHE A 70 6.84 2.10 -31.45
CA PHE A 70 7.62 2.99 -30.60
C PHE A 70 8.00 4.28 -31.34
N PRO A 71 7.95 5.48 -30.71
CA PRO A 71 7.70 5.76 -29.29
C PRO A 71 6.25 6.14 -28.96
N ILE A 72 5.32 6.01 -29.90
CA ILE A 72 3.95 6.53 -29.73
C ILE A 72 3.07 5.37 -29.24
N PRO A 73 2.52 5.42 -28.02
CA PRO A 73 1.57 4.39 -27.58
C PRO A 73 0.34 4.42 -28.48
N SER A 74 -0.26 3.25 -28.70
CA SER A 74 -1.51 3.15 -29.46
C SER A 74 -2.59 4.00 -28.79
N PRO A 75 -3.50 4.65 -29.55
CA PRO A 75 -4.62 5.38 -28.97
C PRO A 75 -5.36 4.52 -27.94
N LEU A 76 -5.78 5.23 -26.90
CA LEU A 76 -6.30 4.72 -25.65
C LEU A 76 -7.32 3.57 -25.82
N TYR A 77 -7.00 2.36 -25.36
CA TYR A 77 -8.06 1.38 -25.08
C TYR A 77 -8.71 1.82 -23.76
N GLU A 78 -9.97 2.24 -23.80
CA GLU A 78 -10.73 2.71 -22.63
C GLU A 78 -10.05 3.87 -21.85
N GLY A 79 -9.38 4.79 -22.55
CA GLY A 79 -8.70 5.91 -21.88
C GLY A 79 -7.34 5.55 -21.26
N ARG A 80 -6.72 4.41 -21.61
CA ARG A 80 -5.43 3.96 -21.06
C ARG A 80 -4.39 3.66 -22.13
N LEU A 81 -3.12 3.95 -21.85
CA LEU A 81 -2.00 3.64 -22.74
C LEU A 81 -1.76 2.12 -22.80
N VAL A 82 -1.78 1.58 -24.03
CA VAL A 82 -1.49 0.17 -24.29
C VAL A 82 -0.28 0.07 -25.21
N TRP A 83 0.73 -0.66 -24.74
CA TRP A 83 1.97 -0.89 -25.48
C TRP A 83 2.01 -2.29 -26.09
N TRP A 84 1.43 -3.27 -25.40
CA TRP A 84 1.51 -4.69 -25.73
C TRP A 84 0.14 -5.36 -25.64
N GLN A 85 -0.07 -6.38 -26.45
CA GLN A 85 -1.25 -7.24 -26.43
C GLN A 85 -0.81 -8.70 -26.42
N PHE A 86 -1.63 -9.55 -25.81
CA PHE A 86 -1.53 -11.00 -25.95
C PHE A 86 -2.49 -11.47 -27.02
N GLU A 87 -1.97 -12.17 -28.02
CA GLU A 87 -2.76 -12.99 -28.93
C GLU A 87 -2.83 -14.40 -28.35
N VAL A 88 -4.01 -14.78 -27.86
CA VAL A 88 -4.27 -16.05 -27.19
C VAL A 88 -5.09 -16.94 -28.10
N LEU A 89 -4.61 -18.16 -28.37
CA LEU A 89 -5.37 -19.18 -29.08
C LEU A 89 -6.32 -19.87 -28.09
N ILE A 90 -7.62 -19.59 -28.22
CA ILE A 90 -8.66 -20.19 -27.38
C ILE A 90 -9.13 -21.50 -28.02
N LYS A 91 -9.25 -22.56 -27.21
CA LYS A 91 -9.69 -23.89 -27.66
C LYS A 91 -10.84 -24.42 -26.80
N PRO A 92 -12.07 -23.88 -26.95
CA PRO A 92 -13.21 -24.34 -26.17
C PRO A 92 -13.66 -25.75 -26.62
N PRO A 93 -14.25 -26.57 -25.74
CA PRO A 93 -14.83 -27.85 -26.13
C PRO A 93 -15.94 -27.66 -27.17
N GLY A 94 -15.84 -28.35 -28.31
CA GLY A 94 -16.88 -28.35 -29.34
C GLY A 94 -16.94 -27.10 -30.22
N ILE A 95 -15.96 -26.19 -30.13
CA ILE A 95 -15.88 -24.97 -30.97
C ILE A 95 -14.54 -24.95 -31.70
N THR A 96 -14.55 -24.46 -32.95
CA THR A 96 -13.31 -24.26 -33.71
C THR A 96 -12.39 -23.26 -32.96
N PRO A 97 -11.10 -23.57 -32.78
CA PRO A 97 -10.16 -22.66 -32.16
C PRO A 97 -10.15 -21.30 -32.86
N TYR A 98 -10.07 -20.23 -32.08
CA TYR A 98 -10.00 -18.86 -32.59
C TYR A 98 -8.97 -18.06 -31.81
N LEU A 99 -8.46 -16.99 -32.43
CA LEU A 99 -7.51 -16.09 -31.81
C LEU A 99 -8.27 -14.95 -31.12
N SER A 100 -7.92 -14.66 -29.87
CA SER A 100 -8.43 -13.52 -29.11
C SER A 100 -7.29 -12.62 -28.67
N THR A 101 -7.53 -11.32 -28.60
CA THR A 101 -6.55 -10.32 -28.22
C THR A 101 -6.88 -9.72 -26.86
N ILE A 102 -5.94 -9.75 -25.93
CA ILE A 102 -6.07 -9.11 -24.61
C ILE A 102 -5.05 -7.98 -24.48
N SER A 103 -5.53 -6.77 -24.26
CA SER A 103 -4.70 -5.58 -24.04
C SER A 103 -3.95 -5.66 -22.72
N PHE A 104 -2.63 -5.46 -22.75
CA PHE A 104 -1.78 -5.46 -21.58
C PHE A 104 -1.52 -4.03 -21.08
N THR A 105 -2.22 -3.66 -20.01
CA THR A 105 -2.18 -2.33 -19.41
C THR A 105 -1.29 -2.28 -18.17
N HIS A 106 -1.09 -1.08 -17.61
CA HIS A 106 -0.37 -0.87 -16.33
C HIS A 106 -0.97 -1.65 -15.14
N ASP A 107 -2.27 -1.96 -15.19
CA ASP A 107 -2.96 -2.69 -14.13
C ASP A 107 -2.66 -4.20 -14.19
N CYS A 108 -2.28 -4.68 -15.38
CA CYS A 108 -1.91 -6.07 -15.62
C CYS A 108 -0.46 -6.36 -15.18
N SER A 109 0.44 -5.38 -15.32
CA SER A 109 1.84 -5.51 -14.93
C SER A 109 2.06 -5.38 -13.42
N GLY A 110 1.10 -4.78 -12.71
CA GLY A 110 1.18 -4.56 -11.26
C GLY A 110 2.09 -3.40 -10.85
N PHE A 111 2.55 -2.58 -11.81
CA PHE A 111 3.36 -1.41 -11.51
C PHE A 111 2.65 -0.41 -10.63
N GLN A 112 1.33 -0.32 -10.71
CA GLN A 112 0.56 0.55 -9.82
C GLN A 112 0.78 0.18 -8.34
N ALA A 113 0.72 -1.12 -8.00
CA ALA A 113 0.97 -1.59 -6.65
C ALA A 113 2.42 -1.37 -6.23
N ILE A 114 3.37 -1.66 -7.12
CA ILE A 114 4.81 -1.44 -6.87
C ILE A 114 5.08 0.05 -6.60
N ALA A 115 4.55 0.96 -7.43
CA ALA A 115 4.70 2.41 -7.26
C ALA A 115 4.13 2.89 -5.92
N MET A 116 2.96 2.38 -5.53
CA MET A 116 2.33 2.71 -4.25
C MET A 116 3.21 2.25 -3.07
N PHE A 117 3.72 1.03 -3.09
CA PHE A 117 4.58 0.50 -2.03
C PHE A 117 5.96 1.16 -2.01
N LEU A 118 6.54 1.49 -3.17
CA LEU A 118 7.78 2.26 -3.26
C LEU A 118 7.60 3.63 -2.59
N ALA A 119 6.56 4.38 -2.96
CA ALA A 119 6.26 5.66 -2.34
C ALA A 119 6.06 5.51 -0.83
N LEU A 120 5.23 4.54 -0.42
CA LEU A 120 4.96 4.26 0.98
C LEU A 120 6.26 4.04 1.76
N ILE A 121 7.12 3.12 1.30
CA ILE A 121 8.38 2.76 1.98
C ILE A 121 9.34 3.94 2.04
N LEU A 122 9.49 4.68 0.93
CA LEU A 122 10.37 5.84 0.84
C LEU A 122 9.98 6.90 1.88
N PHE A 123 8.69 7.18 2.04
CA PHE A 123 8.19 8.22 2.93
C PHE A 123 7.94 7.78 4.38
N ILE A 124 8.16 6.51 4.74
CA ILE A 124 8.11 6.07 6.15
C ILE A 124 8.99 6.99 7.00
N PRO A 125 8.47 7.61 8.08
CA PRO A 125 9.24 8.56 8.86
C PRO A 125 10.36 7.86 9.64
N HIS A 126 11.49 8.54 9.78
CA HIS A 126 12.62 8.04 10.54
C HIS A 126 12.51 8.43 12.01
N SER A 127 12.97 7.54 12.89
CA SER A 127 13.16 7.89 14.30
C SER A 127 14.31 8.90 14.43
N GLN A 128 14.17 9.84 15.35
CA GLN A 128 15.23 10.76 15.77
C GLN A 128 16.23 10.11 16.72
N ASP A 129 15.86 8.97 17.32
CA ASP A 129 16.77 8.19 18.15
C ASP A 129 17.83 7.49 17.29
N MET A 130 19.11 7.69 17.62
CA MET A 130 20.24 7.15 16.85
C MET A 130 20.25 5.63 16.79
N ASN A 131 19.84 4.95 17.87
CA ASN A 131 19.88 3.49 17.94
C ASN A 131 18.78 2.87 17.06
N ALA A 132 17.58 3.47 17.06
CA ALA A 132 16.49 3.06 16.17
C ALA A 132 16.77 3.40 14.69
N ASN A 133 17.35 4.58 14.43
CA ASN A 133 17.61 5.07 13.07
C ASN A 133 18.79 4.38 12.38
N ARG A 134 19.65 3.68 13.13
CA ARG A 134 20.85 3.03 12.58
C ARG A 134 20.50 2.07 11.45
N GLY A 135 20.99 2.36 10.25
CA GLY A 135 20.78 1.51 9.06
C GLY A 135 19.38 1.55 8.46
N ILE A 136 18.57 2.57 8.74
CA ILE A 136 17.20 2.69 8.21
C ILE A 136 17.13 2.56 6.68
N TRP A 137 18.06 3.20 5.96
CA TRP A 137 18.08 3.16 4.50
C TRP A 137 18.33 1.75 3.97
N ARG A 138 19.20 0.96 4.62
CA ARG A 138 19.42 -0.44 4.24
C ARG A 138 18.14 -1.27 4.42
N ARG A 139 17.40 -1.05 5.52
CA ARG A 139 16.13 -1.75 5.78
C ARG A 139 15.04 -1.35 4.79
N LYS A 140 14.96 -0.06 4.45
CA LYS A 140 14.05 0.46 3.40
C LYS A 140 14.38 -0.10 2.03
N THR A 141 15.64 -0.04 1.61
CA THR A 141 16.09 -0.60 0.33
C THR A 141 15.82 -2.10 0.26
N LEU A 142 16.11 -2.86 1.33
CA LEU A 142 15.76 -4.28 1.40
C LEU A 142 14.26 -4.50 1.24
N SER A 143 13.44 -3.72 1.94
CA SER A 143 11.97 -3.80 1.84
C SER A 143 11.46 -3.47 0.45
N ILE A 144 12.05 -2.47 -0.22
CA ILE A 144 11.74 -2.08 -1.60
C ILE A 144 12.07 -3.22 -2.58
N VAL A 145 13.28 -3.78 -2.48
CA VAL A 145 13.72 -4.84 -3.39
C VAL A 145 12.85 -6.08 -3.22
N VAL A 146 12.60 -6.51 -1.98
CA VAL A 146 11.80 -7.71 -1.72
C VAL A 146 10.34 -7.49 -2.09
N SER A 147 9.74 -6.34 -1.76
CA SER A 147 8.34 -6.06 -2.14
C SER A 147 8.17 -5.99 -3.66
N THR A 148 9.09 -5.33 -4.37
CA THR A 148 9.07 -5.25 -5.84
C THR A 148 9.19 -6.64 -6.45
N LEU A 149 10.10 -7.48 -5.97
CA LEU A 149 10.26 -8.85 -6.46
C LEU A 149 9.00 -9.70 -6.21
N LEU A 150 8.43 -9.62 -5.01
CA LEU A 150 7.20 -10.36 -4.67
C LEU A 150 6.01 -9.92 -5.53
N PHE A 151 5.81 -8.61 -5.71
CA PHE A 151 4.78 -8.10 -6.61
C PHE A 151 5.01 -8.55 -8.04
N HIS A 152 6.24 -8.45 -8.55
CA HIS A 152 6.56 -8.88 -9.91
C HIS A 152 6.21 -10.35 -10.14
N VAL A 153 6.69 -11.24 -9.26
CA VAL A 153 6.43 -12.68 -9.35
C VAL A 153 4.93 -12.98 -9.29
N VAL A 154 4.21 -12.39 -8.34
CA VAL A 154 2.77 -12.62 -8.19
C VAL A 154 1.98 -12.10 -9.38
N ASN A 155 2.37 -10.97 -9.96
CA ASN A 155 1.68 -10.44 -11.14
C ASN A 155 1.93 -11.29 -12.39
N VAL A 156 3.16 -11.77 -12.60
CA VAL A 156 3.45 -12.73 -13.68
C VAL A 156 2.62 -14.00 -13.50
N LEU A 157 2.58 -14.57 -12.29
CA LEU A 157 1.78 -15.77 -12.00
C LEU A 157 0.28 -15.52 -12.17
N ARG A 158 -0.24 -14.39 -11.70
CA ARG A 158 -1.64 -13.96 -11.91
C ARG A 158 -1.97 -13.97 -13.41
N MET A 159 -1.13 -13.36 -14.24
CA MET A 159 -1.35 -13.31 -15.69
C MET A 159 -1.27 -14.69 -16.34
N VAL A 160 -0.33 -15.54 -15.92
CA VAL A 160 -0.24 -16.93 -16.41
C VAL A 160 -1.52 -17.70 -16.08
N ILE A 161 -2.03 -17.61 -14.86
CA ILE A 161 -3.26 -18.31 -14.45
C ILE A 161 -4.46 -17.76 -15.23
N GLN A 162 -4.63 -16.43 -15.30
CA GLN A 162 -5.73 -15.79 -16.02
C GLN A 162 -5.75 -16.17 -17.50
N LEU A 163 -4.61 -16.06 -18.20
CA LEU A 163 -4.53 -16.38 -19.62
C LEU A 163 -4.66 -17.88 -19.89
N SER A 164 -4.19 -18.75 -18.98
CA SER A 164 -4.39 -20.20 -19.11
C SER A 164 -5.87 -20.59 -18.99
N LEU A 165 -6.58 -20.03 -18.00
CA LEU A 165 -8.01 -20.26 -17.84
C LEU A 165 -8.81 -19.69 -19.01
N TYR A 166 -8.43 -18.50 -19.48
CA TYR A 166 -9.04 -17.86 -20.64
C TYR A 166 -8.87 -18.70 -21.91
N ALA A 167 -7.66 -19.22 -22.15
CA ALA A 167 -7.39 -20.11 -23.28
C ALA A 167 -8.22 -21.42 -23.22
N GLY A 168 -8.55 -21.87 -22.00
CA GLY A 168 -9.46 -23.00 -21.74
C GLY A 168 -10.94 -22.68 -21.93
N GLY A 169 -11.31 -21.43 -22.24
CA GLY A 169 -12.68 -21.00 -22.50
C GLY A 169 -13.41 -20.39 -21.30
N ALA A 170 -12.73 -20.10 -20.18
CA ALA A 170 -13.33 -19.35 -19.08
C ALA A 170 -13.66 -17.90 -19.51
N ASN A 171 -14.71 -17.31 -18.94
CA ASN A 171 -15.05 -15.91 -19.19
C ASN A 171 -13.95 -15.00 -18.62
N TRP A 172 -13.46 -14.06 -19.44
CA TRP A 172 -12.41 -13.11 -19.07
C TRP A 172 -12.79 -12.26 -17.86
N ASP A 173 -14.03 -11.75 -17.79
CA ASP A 173 -14.42 -10.83 -16.73
C ASP A 173 -14.39 -11.52 -15.36
N ASP A 174 -14.92 -12.74 -15.29
CA ASP A 174 -14.99 -13.52 -14.05
C ASP A 174 -13.59 -13.84 -13.50
N ILE A 175 -12.68 -14.30 -14.36
CA ILE A 175 -11.31 -14.66 -13.97
C ILE A 175 -10.45 -13.41 -13.73
N HIS A 176 -10.66 -12.34 -14.51
CA HIS A 176 -9.89 -11.12 -14.39
C HIS A 176 -10.13 -10.51 -13.01
N TYR A 177 -11.37 -10.22 -12.63
CA TYR A 177 -11.64 -9.55 -11.36
C TYR A 177 -11.34 -10.45 -10.15
N SER A 178 -11.74 -11.71 -10.18
CA SER A 178 -11.61 -12.61 -9.02
C SER A 178 -10.15 -12.89 -8.65
N ILE A 179 -9.30 -13.20 -9.65
CA ILE A 179 -7.88 -13.48 -9.40
C ILE A 179 -7.13 -12.19 -9.05
N SER A 180 -7.54 -11.05 -9.63
CA SER A 180 -7.00 -9.74 -9.24
C SER A 180 -7.29 -9.42 -7.79
N ALA A 181 -8.52 -9.68 -7.31
CA ALA A 181 -8.88 -9.49 -5.91
C ALA A 181 -8.06 -10.38 -4.98
N ALA A 182 -7.79 -11.63 -5.37
CA ALA A 182 -6.96 -12.55 -4.59
C ALA A 182 -5.52 -12.03 -4.37
N SER A 183 -4.99 -11.21 -5.29
CA SER A 183 -3.66 -10.59 -5.14
C SER A 183 -3.56 -9.62 -3.95
N SER A 184 -4.69 -9.15 -3.40
CA SER A 184 -4.71 -8.33 -2.18
C SER A 184 -4.17 -9.07 -0.94
N ILE A 185 -4.29 -10.40 -0.89
CA ILE A 185 -3.72 -11.23 0.19
C ILE A 185 -2.19 -11.08 0.22
N ILE A 186 -1.57 -11.02 -0.97
CA ILE A 186 -0.13 -10.81 -1.10
C ILE A 186 0.26 -9.40 -0.63
N ALA A 187 -0.56 -8.39 -0.90
CA ALA A 187 -0.29 -7.04 -0.39
C ALA A 187 -0.27 -7.01 1.15
N VAL A 188 -1.17 -7.74 1.82
CA VAL A 188 -1.15 -7.89 3.29
C VAL A 188 0.12 -8.59 3.76
N LEU A 189 0.54 -9.67 3.10
CA LEU A 189 1.79 -10.37 3.42
C LEU A 189 3.01 -9.43 3.29
N ILE A 190 3.06 -8.60 2.24
CA ILE A 190 4.12 -7.61 2.04
C ILE A 190 4.11 -6.57 3.16
N ILE A 191 2.95 -6.10 3.61
CA ILE A 191 2.85 -5.18 4.75
C ILE A 191 3.42 -5.83 6.02
N VAL A 192 3.12 -7.09 6.28
CA VAL A 192 3.65 -7.83 7.44
C VAL A 192 5.17 -7.96 7.37
N LEU A 193 5.72 -8.34 6.21
CA LEU A 193 7.17 -8.43 5.99
C LEU A 193 7.85 -7.06 6.12
N MET A 194 7.26 -6.03 5.53
CA MET A 194 7.73 -4.65 5.63
C MET A 194 7.76 -4.18 7.08
N ASN A 195 6.74 -4.49 7.89
CA ASN A 195 6.74 -4.14 9.30
C ASN A 195 7.85 -4.85 10.09
N ARG A 196 8.19 -6.09 9.72
CA ARG A 196 9.32 -6.80 10.34
C ARG A 196 10.67 -6.11 10.10
N TRP A 197 10.86 -5.49 8.93
CA TRP A 197 12.11 -4.80 8.60
C TRP A 197 12.10 -3.31 8.94
N VAL A 198 10.94 -2.66 8.86
CA VAL A 198 10.77 -1.21 9.07
C VAL A 198 9.60 -1.00 10.05
N PRO A 199 9.78 -1.30 11.35
CA PRO A 199 8.73 -1.15 12.36
C PRO A 199 8.26 0.30 12.52
N GLU A 200 9.06 1.28 12.07
CA GLU A 200 8.68 2.69 12.02
C GLU A 200 7.38 2.92 11.23
N PHE A 201 7.06 2.06 10.27
CA PHE A 201 5.80 2.12 9.52
C PHE A 201 4.58 2.06 10.45
N ILE A 202 4.38 0.95 11.18
CA ILE A 202 3.21 0.79 12.05
C ILE A 202 3.25 1.78 13.21
N LEU A 203 4.44 2.02 13.78
CA LEU A 203 4.60 2.98 14.88
C LEU A 203 4.20 4.40 14.45
N SER A 204 4.52 4.81 13.24
CA SER A 204 4.14 6.12 12.72
C SER A 204 2.63 6.26 12.55
N ILE A 205 1.96 5.23 12.01
CA ILE A 205 0.49 5.19 11.88
C ILE A 205 -0.16 5.28 13.26
N MET A 206 0.36 4.55 14.25
CA MET A 206 -0.15 4.59 15.61
C MET A 206 -0.03 6.00 16.24
N VAL A 207 1.11 6.68 16.04
CA VAL A 207 1.31 8.05 16.53
C VAL A 207 0.36 9.03 15.85
N ILE A 208 0.21 8.93 14.52
CA ILE A 208 -0.73 9.75 13.75
C ILE A 208 -2.14 9.55 14.27
N GLY A 209 -2.58 8.30 14.42
CA GLY A 209 -3.92 7.96 14.94
C GLY A 209 -4.17 8.53 16.34
N LYS A 210 -3.19 8.40 17.26
CA LYS A 210 -3.29 9.00 18.61
C LYS A 210 -3.44 10.52 18.54
N ARG A 211 -2.67 11.21 17.69
CA ARG A 211 -2.73 12.68 17.53
C ARG A 211 -4.07 13.13 16.97
N ILE A 212 -4.57 12.45 15.93
CA ILE A 212 -5.88 12.72 15.33
C ILE A 212 -6.98 12.52 16.38
N GLY A 213 -6.94 11.42 17.14
CA GLY A 213 -7.89 11.15 18.21
C GLY A 213 -7.90 12.23 19.30
N THR A 214 -6.73 12.70 19.74
CA THR A 214 -6.64 13.81 20.72
C THR A 214 -7.19 15.12 20.17
N PHE A 215 -6.95 15.40 18.88
CA PHE A 215 -7.48 16.59 18.21
C PHE A 215 -9.01 16.59 18.17
N PHE A 216 -9.63 15.48 17.76
CA PHE A 216 -11.09 15.36 17.74
C PHE A 216 -11.72 15.40 19.15
N LYS A 217 -11.07 14.82 20.17
CA LYS A 217 -11.53 14.95 21.56
C LYS A 217 -11.50 16.39 22.06
N GLY A 218 -10.46 17.16 21.72
CA GLY A 218 -10.37 18.59 22.05
C GLY A 218 -11.46 19.42 21.39
N LEU A 219 -11.75 19.17 20.11
CA LEU A 219 -12.86 19.82 19.39
C LEU A 219 -14.23 19.51 20.01
N LYS A 220 -14.45 18.27 20.46
CA LYS A 220 -15.69 17.88 21.13
C LYS A 220 -15.85 18.58 22.49
N LYS A 221 -14.76 18.70 23.26
CA LYS A 221 -14.76 19.40 24.57
C LYS A 221 -15.08 20.88 24.43
N ASN A 222 -14.62 21.53 23.35
CA ASN A 222 -14.89 22.96 23.08
C ASN A 222 -16.27 23.22 22.44
N ARG A 223 -17.03 22.17 22.06
CA ARG A 223 -18.40 22.28 21.50
C ARG A 223 -19.49 22.01 22.53
N LEU A 224 -19.16 21.51 23.71
CA LEU A 224 -20.13 21.46 24.80
C LEU A 224 -20.28 22.90 25.32
N PRO A 225 -21.48 23.49 25.30
CA PRO A 225 -21.68 24.81 25.87
C PRO A 225 -21.22 24.75 27.33
N VAL A 226 -20.50 25.80 27.74
CA VAL A 226 -20.26 26.10 29.14
C VAL A 226 -21.64 26.13 29.78
N GLU A 227 -22.01 25.05 30.47
CA GLU A 227 -23.17 25.04 31.34
C GLU A 227 -22.94 26.22 32.27
N HIS A 228 -23.80 27.23 32.11
CA HIS A 228 -23.78 28.44 32.92
C HIS A 228 -23.77 27.97 34.37
N GLN A 229 -22.61 28.01 35.01
CA GLN A 229 -22.56 27.96 36.46
C GLN A 229 -23.33 29.19 36.91
N LEU A 230 -24.59 28.97 37.30
CA LEU A 230 -25.37 29.93 38.05
C LEU A 230 -24.48 30.34 39.25
N PRO A 231 -24.32 31.64 39.49
CA PRO A 231 -23.44 32.12 40.55
C PRO A 231 -23.89 31.52 41.88
N ASP A 232 -22.93 30.89 42.56
CA ASP A 232 -23.10 30.38 43.92
C ASP A 232 -23.72 31.47 44.79
N GLU A 233 -24.94 31.19 45.25
CA GLU A 233 -25.59 31.95 46.29
C GLU A 233 -24.76 31.77 47.56
N LYS A 234 -24.08 32.85 47.96
CA LYS A 234 -23.35 32.95 49.21
C LYS A 234 -24.24 32.52 50.38
N SER A 235 -24.09 31.30 50.87
CA SER A 235 -24.46 30.96 52.24
C SER A 235 -23.19 31.01 53.11
N THR A 236 -23.18 32.06 53.91
CA THR A 236 -22.30 32.39 55.04
C THR A 236 -21.90 31.21 55.94
N ASP A 237 -20.65 31.29 56.41
CA ASP A 237 -20.10 30.87 57.71
C ASP A 237 -20.60 29.58 58.37
N PHE A 238 -19.70 28.60 58.50
CA PHE A 238 -19.13 28.24 59.81
C PHE A 238 -17.94 27.28 59.63
N SER A 239 -16.76 27.68 60.11
CA SER A 239 -15.66 26.77 60.47
C SER A 239 -15.81 26.47 61.97
N PRO A 240 -15.51 25.25 62.47
CA PRO A 240 -14.10 24.94 62.71
C PRO A 240 -13.68 23.46 62.55
N GLU A 241 -12.37 23.32 62.28
CA GLU A 241 -11.42 22.29 62.72
C GLU A 241 -11.94 20.90 63.15
N ASN A 242 -11.40 19.83 62.53
CA ASN A 242 -10.45 18.97 63.26
C ASN A 242 -9.67 17.97 62.40
N ASN A 243 -8.49 17.65 62.93
CA ASN A 243 -7.46 16.71 62.51
C ASN A 243 -7.92 15.27 62.21
N THR A 244 -7.18 14.57 61.33
CA THR A 244 -6.52 13.24 61.50
C THR A 244 -6.30 12.57 60.13
N SER A 245 -5.05 12.48 59.64
CA SER A 245 -4.11 11.34 59.68
C SER A 245 -4.43 10.16 58.74
N GLU A 246 -3.43 9.82 57.90
CA GLU A 246 -3.05 8.47 57.42
C GLU A 246 -4.11 7.57 56.77
N ASN A 247 -3.91 7.13 55.52
CA ASN A 247 -3.10 5.94 55.27
C ASN A 247 -2.96 5.60 53.78
N SER A 248 -1.78 5.05 53.48
CA SER A 248 -1.37 4.39 52.24
C SER A 248 -2.24 3.19 51.87
N LEU A 249 -2.37 2.91 50.56
CA LEU A 249 -2.51 1.54 50.06
C LEU A 249 -2.03 1.43 48.61
N ASP A 250 -0.77 1.03 48.48
CA ASP A 250 -0.21 0.35 47.32
C ASP A 250 -0.92 -0.99 47.11
N LEU A 251 -1.36 -1.28 45.89
CA LEU A 251 -1.68 -2.65 45.46
C LEU A 251 -0.93 -2.95 44.16
N LYS A 252 -0.22 -4.09 44.25
CA LYS A 252 0.67 -4.73 43.27
C LYS A 252 -0.04 -5.18 42.00
#